data_AF-A0AB37UF19-F1
#
_entry.id   AF-A0AB37UF19-F1
#
_cell.length_a   1.000
_cell.length_b   1.000
_cell.length_c   1.000
_cell.angle_alpha   90.00
_cell.angle_beta   90.00
_cell.angle_gamma   90.00
#
_symmetry.space_group_name_H-M   'P 1'
#
loop_
_entity.id
_entity.type
_entity.pdbx_description
1 polymer ?
#
loop_
_entity_poly.entity_id
_entity_poly.type
_entity_poly.pdbx_seq_one_letter_code
_entity_poly.pdbx_strand_id
1 'polypeptide(L)'
;MSWQGQGAGISIIKLKDKTKSFGDRNAPKPVIQTIDGNMSFRQNITDLTVDTGKNNPGAIGIDYISNNFGSLWNVLIRSGDGQGKVGLDMSRQWAGPCLIKNVQINGFDYGIVTKNLEYGPTFEEITLQQQKVAGILNDGNTLAIRKLQSKNSVPVIQNQAPAGMIIVIDGNFQGGAAKASAIENNGYLYARNINTSGYKSAIHHKETIVSGTSVSEYVSDKIYNLFDSPMRSLNLPIEETPVFEDKNLANWMAFSPQWYGETDSLQDALNSGKSTIYFPFGTYFSHDKKVFKVPASVRRIVGFSSIVNGGGIVFRVEQNSDKPLIIEQFGYGVTIEHASPRTVVIQHGGYEYKDFPKSGKLFLEDVGVSLRINYPHQVWARQLNVETLDAARTKIENKGGTLWILGLKTEGKGSVINTTKGGKTEVLGTLIYPVHDFTAQEKQEAAFISNNSSQSLIYSVSAYGENKNYDIQVEETRNGVKRQLLSKDFPGRMPLFVGYK
;
A
#
# COMPACT_ATOMS: atom_id res chain seq x y z
N MET A 1 2.80 14.62 9.68
CA MET A 1 1.64 15.46 10.06
C MET A 1 0.44 14.54 10.12
N SER A 2 -0.46 14.69 11.09
CA SER A 2 -1.67 13.85 11.17
C SER A 2 -2.91 14.74 11.36
N TRP A 3 -3.82 14.74 10.38
CA TRP A 3 -5.11 15.42 10.43
C TRP A 3 -6.23 14.39 10.42
N GLN A 4 -7.11 14.46 11.42
CA GLN A 4 -8.28 13.59 11.53
C GLN A 4 -9.53 14.43 11.78
N GLY A 5 -10.52 14.31 10.90
CA GLY A 5 -11.84 14.87 11.11
C GLY A 5 -12.78 13.89 11.84
N GLN A 6 -14.05 14.25 11.93
CA GLN A 6 -15.12 13.42 12.50
C GLN A 6 -15.79 12.49 11.45
N GLY A 7 -15.39 12.59 10.19
CA GLY A 7 -15.91 11.82 9.07
C GLY A 7 -16.02 12.65 7.79
N ALA A 8 -15.86 11.99 6.64
CA ALA A 8 -16.14 12.59 5.34
C ALA A 8 -17.61 13.06 5.27
N GLY A 9 -17.84 14.30 4.83
CA GLY A 9 -19.15 14.96 4.82
C GLY A 9 -19.53 15.66 6.13
N ILE A 10 -18.79 15.42 7.22
CA ILE A 10 -19.00 16.06 8.53
C ILE A 10 -17.96 17.16 8.74
N SER A 11 -16.68 16.79 8.75
CA SER A 11 -15.58 17.75 8.84
C SER A 11 -15.19 18.22 7.43
N ILE A 12 -15.43 19.48 7.12
CA ILE A 12 -15.21 20.04 5.78
C ILE A 12 -14.21 21.19 5.83
N ILE A 13 -13.07 21.00 5.16
CA ILE A 13 -12.15 22.08 4.82
C ILE A 13 -12.57 22.61 3.44
N LYS A 14 -13.13 23.82 3.41
CA LYS A 14 -13.68 24.42 2.19
C LYS A 14 -12.96 25.71 1.80
N LEU A 15 -12.46 25.74 0.56
CA LEU A 15 -12.01 26.97 -0.08
C LEU A 15 -13.20 27.88 -0.42
N LYS A 16 -13.05 29.18 -0.17
CA LYS A 16 -14.07 30.18 -0.52
C LYS A 16 -14.26 30.24 -2.04
N ASP A 17 -15.50 30.41 -2.48
CA ASP A 17 -15.82 30.60 -3.89
C ASP A 17 -15.11 31.84 -4.48
N LYS A 18 -14.75 31.79 -5.77
CA LYS A 18 -14.11 32.90 -6.51
C LYS A 18 -12.85 33.45 -5.81
N THR A 19 -12.03 32.57 -5.23
CA THR A 19 -10.78 32.97 -4.60
C THR A 19 -9.74 33.26 -5.67
N LYS A 20 -9.35 34.54 -5.81
CA LYS A 20 -8.44 35.04 -6.87
C LYS A 20 -7.19 34.18 -7.08
N SER A 21 -6.55 33.71 -6.01
CA SER A 21 -5.31 32.91 -6.08
C SER A 21 -5.49 31.52 -6.70
N PHE A 22 -6.73 31.03 -6.83
CA PHE A 22 -7.10 29.76 -7.44
C PHE A 22 -7.85 29.95 -8.77
N GLY A 23 -7.86 31.18 -9.30
CA GLY A 23 -8.53 31.53 -10.56
C GLY A 23 -7.76 31.15 -11.82
N ASP A 24 -6.44 30.95 -11.72
CA ASP A 24 -5.57 30.65 -12.86
C ASP A 24 -5.37 29.14 -13.05
N ARG A 25 -5.85 28.60 -14.17
CA ARG A 25 -5.72 27.18 -14.52
C ARG A 25 -4.28 26.76 -14.86
N ASN A 26 -3.45 27.71 -15.26
CA ASN A 26 -2.07 27.45 -15.68
C ASN A 26 -1.08 27.56 -14.51
N ALA A 27 -1.53 28.07 -13.37
CA ALA A 27 -0.78 28.11 -12.12
C ALA A 27 -1.61 27.47 -11.00
N PRO A 28 -1.92 26.17 -11.08
CA PRO A 28 -2.82 25.53 -10.15
C PRO A 28 -2.23 25.49 -8.73
N LYS A 29 -3.10 25.52 -7.71
CA LYS A 29 -2.70 25.58 -6.30
C LYS A 29 -3.52 24.63 -5.43
N PRO A 30 -2.88 23.94 -4.47
CA PRO A 30 -3.58 23.05 -3.55
C PRO A 30 -4.31 23.77 -2.42
N VAL A 31 -5.43 23.20 -1.97
CA VAL A 31 -6.07 23.59 -0.70
C VAL A 31 -5.27 23.04 0.48
N ILE A 32 -4.79 21.79 0.37
CA ILE A 32 -3.90 21.15 1.34
C ILE A 32 -2.66 20.65 0.60
N GLN A 33 -1.47 20.94 1.15
CA GLN A 33 -0.21 20.45 0.64
C GLN A 33 0.58 19.79 1.78
N THR A 34 1.06 18.56 1.57
CA THR A 34 2.00 17.93 2.51
C THR A 34 3.45 18.30 2.19
N ILE A 35 4.34 18.04 3.14
CA ILE A 35 5.77 18.33 3.04
C ILE A 35 6.38 17.63 1.81
N ASP A 36 7.26 18.33 1.12
CA ASP A 36 8.00 17.88 -0.06
C ASP A 36 9.05 16.81 0.25
N GLY A 37 9.41 16.03 -0.77
CA GLY A 37 10.59 15.18 -0.77
C GLY A 37 10.40 13.77 -0.20
N ASN A 38 11.44 12.95 -0.38
CA ASN A 38 11.45 11.54 0.01
C ASN A 38 11.47 11.31 1.53
N MET A 39 11.76 12.35 2.32
CA MET A 39 11.69 12.32 3.79
C MET A 39 10.32 12.74 4.35
N SER A 40 9.30 12.88 3.50
CA SER A 40 7.94 13.19 3.93
C SER A 40 7.24 11.96 4.54
N PHE A 41 7.76 11.51 5.68
CA PHE A 41 7.25 10.32 6.38
C PHE A 41 6.00 10.65 7.21
N ARG A 42 5.10 9.67 7.34
CA ARG A 42 3.97 9.73 8.28
C ARG A 42 3.07 10.95 8.07
N GLN A 43 2.71 11.23 6.80
CA GLN A 43 1.69 12.22 6.49
C GLN A 43 0.33 11.52 6.43
N ASN A 44 -0.51 11.77 7.42
CA ASN A 44 -1.82 11.12 7.56
C ASN A 44 -2.94 12.15 7.44
N ILE A 45 -3.88 11.93 6.52
CA ILE A 45 -5.09 12.75 6.38
C ILE A 45 -6.30 11.81 6.34
N THR A 46 -7.17 11.89 7.34
CA THR A 46 -8.31 10.98 7.50
C THR A 46 -9.61 11.66 7.90
N ASP A 47 -10.73 11.00 7.58
CA ASP A 47 -12.06 11.29 8.10
C ASP A 47 -12.53 12.72 7.85
N LEU A 48 -12.25 13.28 6.66
CA LEU A 48 -12.62 14.65 6.33
C LEU A 48 -12.97 14.84 4.85
N THR A 49 -13.49 16.04 4.54
CA THR A 49 -13.76 16.50 3.18
C THR A 49 -12.90 17.70 2.84
N VAL A 50 -12.33 17.70 1.65
CA VAL A 50 -11.67 18.86 1.03
C VAL A 50 -12.53 19.33 -0.14
N ASP A 51 -13.06 20.56 -0.03
CA ASP A 51 -13.96 21.17 -1.01
C ASP A 51 -13.29 22.40 -1.63
N THR A 52 -13.06 22.39 -2.94
CA THR A 52 -12.41 23.52 -3.63
C THR A 52 -13.36 24.69 -3.92
N GLY A 53 -14.61 24.65 -3.45
CA GLY A 53 -15.61 25.69 -3.69
C GLY A 53 -16.00 25.79 -5.17
N LYS A 54 -16.60 26.92 -5.54
CA LYS A 54 -17.03 27.23 -6.91
C LYS A 54 -16.21 28.34 -7.54
N ASN A 55 -16.06 28.29 -8.85
CA ASN A 55 -15.30 29.25 -9.67
C ASN A 55 -13.84 29.38 -9.23
N ASN A 56 -13.22 28.25 -8.86
CA ASN A 56 -11.79 28.13 -8.53
C ASN A 56 -11.12 27.14 -9.51
N PRO A 57 -11.04 27.46 -10.80
CA PRO A 57 -10.66 26.51 -11.84
C PRO A 57 -9.18 26.08 -11.77
N GLY A 58 -8.32 26.82 -11.07
CA GLY A 58 -6.94 26.47 -10.76
C GLY A 58 -6.78 25.67 -9.46
N ALA A 59 -7.85 25.27 -8.79
CA ALA A 59 -7.73 24.56 -7.51
C ALA A 59 -7.31 23.10 -7.69
N ILE A 60 -6.33 22.69 -6.89
CA ILE A 60 -6.03 21.30 -6.57
C ILE A 60 -6.67 21.00 -5.21
N GLY A 61 -7.32 19.85 -5.05
CA GLY A 61 -7.88 19.45 -3.76
C GLY A 61 -6.76 19.24 -2.75
N ILE A 62 -5.96 18.20 -2.96
CA ILE A 62 -4.84 17.84 -2.09
C ILE A 62 -3.62 17.58 -2.96
N ASP A 63 -2.52 18.26 -2.65
CA ASP A 63 -1.18 17.90 -3.12
C ASP A 63 -0.51 17.03 -2.05
N TYR A 64 -0.26 15.77 -2.38
CA TYR A 64 0.09 14.74 -1.41
C TYR A 64 1.36 13.98 -1.79
N ILE A 65 2.37 14.13 -0.93
CA ILE A 65 3.51 13.24 -0.80
C ILE A 65 3.46 12.61 0.60
N SER A 66 3.63 11.28 0.64
CA SER A 66 4.19 10.61 1.82
C SER A 66 5.09 9.45 1.40
N ASN A 67 6.00 9.06 2.28
CA ASN A 67 7.00 8.01 2.05
C ASN A 67 7.04 7.04 3.25
N ASN A 68 7.54 5.83 2.99
CA ASN A 68 7.69 4.69 3.91
C ASN A 68 6.36 4.16 4.45
N PHE A 69 5.67 4.97 5.24
CA PHE A 69 4.31 4.75 5.71
C PHE A 69 3.72 6.12 6.03
N GLY A 70 2.48 6.29 5.63
CA GLY A 70 1.71 7.52 5.57
C GLY A 70 0.55 7.30 4.62
N SER A 71 -0.61 7.81 4.98
CA SER A 71 -1.83 7.45 4.30
C SER A 71 -2.86 8.55 4.20
N LEU A 72 -3.72 8.41 3.21
CA LEU A 72 -4.91 9.22 3.03
C LEU A 72 -6.11 8.27 2.99
N TRP A 73 -6.93 8.27 4.03
CA TRP A 73 -8.02 7.30 4.13
C TRP A 73 -9.35 7.87 4.62
N ASN A 74 -10.45 7.34 4.09
CA ASN A 74 -11.80 7.84 4.37
C ASN A 74 -11.95 9.37 4.12
N VAL A 75 -11.50 9.81 2.94
CA VAL A 75 -11.50 11.23 2.54
C VAL A 75 -12.38 11.44 1.30
N LEU A 76 -13.15 12.53 1.33
CA LEU A 76 -13.85 13.04 0.14
C LEU A 76 -13.13 14.29 -0.38
N ILE A 77 -12.70 14.27 -1.64
CA ILE A 77 -12.17 15.43 -2.34
C ILE A 77 -13.22 15.85 -3.39
N ARG A 78 -13.68 17.10 -3.36
CA ARG A 78 -14.69 17.56 -4.34
C ARG A 78 -14.41 18.94 -4.87
N SER A 79 -14.73 19.14 -6.15
CA SER A 79 -14.84 20.47 -6.76
C SER A 79 -16.30 20.89 -6.79
N GLY A 80 -16.64 22.00 -6.11
CA GLY A 80 -18.02 22.41 -5.86
C GLY A 80 -18.84 22.73 -7.12
N ASP A 81 -18.18 22.95 -8.25
CA ASP A 81 -18.76 23.11 -9.59
C ASP A 81 -18.06 22.26 -10.67
N GLY A 82 -17.20 21.33 -10.25
CA GLY A 82 -16.41 20.48 -11.13
C GLY A 82 -15.34 21.21 -11.96
N GLN A 83 -15.05 22.50 -11.73
CA GLN A 83 -14.08 23.26 -12.54
C GLN A 83 -12.62 23.12 -12.10
N GLY A 84 -12.35 22.58 -10.91
CA GLY A 84 -11.00 22.40 -10.37
C GLY A 84 -10.07 21.62 -11.28
N LYS A 85 -8.75 21.72 -11.06
CA LYS A 85 -7.75 21.10 -11.93
C LYS A 85 -7.51 19.63 -11.60
N VAL A 86 -7.12 19.34 -10.35
CA VAL A 86 -6.79 17.98 -9.90
C VAL A 86 -7.42 17.71 -8.53
N GLY A 87 -8.01 16.54 -8.34
CA GLY A 87 -8.46 16.12 -7.01
C GLY A 87 -7.30 15.85 -6.08
N LEU A 88 -6.53 14.81 -6.40
CA LEU A 88 -5.32 14.39 -5.68
C LEU A 88 -4.10 14.50 -6.60
N ASP A 89 -3.22 15.46 -6.32
CA ASP A 89 -1.99 15.66 -7.06
C ASP A 89 -0.82 15.00 -6.32
N MET A 90 -0.15 14.06 -6.99
CA MET A 90 1.04 13.35 -6.52
C MET A 90 2.15 13.48 -7.57
N SER A 91 2.19 14.62 -8.29
CA SER A 91 3.13 14.86 -9.39
C SER A 91 4.47 15.45 -8.96
N ARG A 92 4.55 16.02 -7.74
CA ARG A 92 5.82 16.42 -7.14
C ARG A 92 6.75 15.20 -6.97
N GLN A 93 8.06 15.44 -6.93
CA GLN A 93 9.03 14.37 -6.87
C GLN A 93 8.84 13.51 -5.62
N TRP A 94 8.92 12.19 -5.82
CA TRP A 94 9.03 11.18 -4.77
C TRP A 94 7.78 10.96 -3.91
N ALA A 95 6.62 10.88 -4.56
CA ALA A 95 5.40 10.43 -3.91
C ALA A 95 5.39 8.90 -3.74
N GLY A 96 5.24 8.43 -2.50
CA GLY A 96 5.17 7.01 -2.15
C GLY A 96 6.43 6.48 -1.47
N PRO A 97 6.45 5.22 -1.02
CA PRO A 97 5.28 4.36 -0.94
C PRO A 97 4.34 4.91 0.14
N CYS A 98 3.05 4.95 -0.15
CA CYS A 98 2.00 5.44 0.74
C CYS A 98 0.68 4.76 0.37
N LEU A 99 -0.28 4.76 1.30
CA LEU A 99 -1.59 4.13 1.10
C LEU A 99 -2.68 5.18 0.93
N ILE A 100 -3.39 5.13 -0.19
CA ILE A 100 -4.59 5.92 -0.45
C ILE A 100 -5.77 4.95 -0.44
N LYS A 101 -6.65 5.02 0.57
CA LYS A 101 -7.69 4.00 0.78
C LYS A 101 -9.07 4.58 1.08
N ASN A 102 -10.11 4.08 0.44
CA ASN A 102 -11.48 4.58 0.63
C ASN A 102 -11.54 6.11 0.41
N VAL A 103 -11.13 6.54 -0.79
CA VAL A 103 -11.07 7.95 -1.17
C VAL A 103 -12.01 8.19 -2.34
N GLN A 104 -12.85 9.20 -2.19
CA GLN A 104 -13.82 9.59 -3.21
C GLN A 104 -13.41 10.94 -3.80
N ILE A 105 -13.37 11.05 -5.13
CA ILE A 105 -13.01 12.27 -5.84
C ILE A 105 -14.11 12.63 -6.84
N ASN A 106 -14.74 13.79 -6.63
CA ASN A 106 -15.84 14.27 -7.47
C ASN A 106 -15.49 15.60 -8.18
N GLY A 107 -15.65 15.63 -9.50
CA GLY A 107 -15.33 16.77 -10.36
C GLY A 107 -13.88 16.74 -10.84
N PHE A 108 -13.34 17.93 -11.13
CA PHE A 108 -11.97 18.17 -11.62
C PHE A 108 -11.71 17.79 -13.09
N ASP A 109 -10.62 18.28 -13.67
CA ASP A 109 -10.11 17.74 -14.95
C ASP A 109 -9.61 16.30 -14.73
N TYR A 110 -8.77 16.13 -13.71
CA TYR A 110 -8.20 14.84 -13.32
C TYR A 110 -8.59 14.49 -11.89
N GLY A 111 -8.90 13.22 -11.65
CA GLY A 111 -9.15 12.72 -10.30
C GLY A 111 -7.84 12.62 -9.54
N ILE A 112 -6.90 11.84 -10.08
CA ILE A 112 -5.56 11.61 -9.52
C ILE A 112 -4.52 11.88 -10.60
N VAL A 113 -3.43 12.56 -10.27
CA VAL A 113 -2.26 12.73 -11.14
C VAL A 113 -1.02 12.23 -10.44
N THR A 114 -0.25 11.35 -11.09
CA THR A 114 1.04 10.83 -10.60
C THR A 114 2.13 11.05 -11.64
N LYS A 115 3.35 11.32 -11.19
CA LYS A 115 4.55 11.44 -12.03
C LYS A 115 5.76 10.76 -11.40
N ASN A 116 6.86 10.76 -12.15
CA ASN A 116 8.18 10.27 -11.73
C ASN A 116 8.21 8.74 -11.55
N LEU A 117 9.40 8.14 -11.53
CA LEU A 117 9.52 6.67 -11.55
C LEU A 117 9.47 6.05 -10.16
N GLU A 118 9.81 6.83 -9.13
CA GLU A 118 10.14 6.31 -7.82
C GLU A 118 8.92 6.04 -6.92
N TYR A 119 9.14 5.05 -6.07
CA TYR A 119 8.43 4.63 -4.87
C TYR A 119 7.04 4.00 -5.01
N GLY A 120 6.20 4.46 -5.92
CA GLY A 120 4.96 3.78 -6.26
C GLY A 120 3.90 3.75 -5.15
N PRO A 121 2.94 4.68 -5.18
CA PRO A 121 1.78 4.68 -4.29
C PRO A 121 0.87 3.46 -4.47
N THR A 122 0.17 3.11 -3.40
CA THR A 122 -0.84 2.04 -3.36
C THR A 122 -2.23 2.63 -3.18
N PHE A 123 -3.18 2.18 -3.99
CA PHE A 123 -4.56 2.65 -4.01
C PHE A 123 -5.52 1.49 -3.77
N GLU A 124 -6.46 1.64 -2.84
CA GLU A 124 -7.52 0.67 -2.64
C GLU A 124 -8.87 1.35 -2.38
N GLU A 125 -9.96 0.84 -2.95
CA GLU A 125 -11.31 1.40 -2.73
C GLU A 125 -11.41 2.89 -3.14
N ILE A 126 -10.89 3.22 -4.33
CA ILE A 126 -10.98 4.57 -4.88
C ILE A 126 -12.26 4.71 -5.69
N THR A 127 -12.98 5.82 -5.51
CA THR A 127 -14.14 6.19 -6.32
C THR A 127 -13.90 7.51 -7.04
N LEU A 128 -13.91 7.49 -8.37
CA LEU A 128 -13.68 8.64 -9.24
C LEU A 128 -14.95 8.98 -10.03
N GLN A 129 -15.42 10.22 -9.92
CA GLN A 129 -16.65 10.65 -10.58
C GLN A 129 -16.53 12.05 -11.17
N GLN A 130 -17.12 12.24 -12.35
CA GLN A 130 -17.28 13.54 -13.00
C GLN A 130 -15.95 14.26 -13.34
N GLN A 131 -14.89 13.51 -13.61
CA GLN A 131 -13.67 14.04 -14.21
C GLN A 131 -13.90 14.47 -15.66
N LYS A 132 -13.24 15.55 -16.08
CA LYS A 132 -13.38 16.13 -17.44
C LYS A 132 -12.31 15.67 -18.43
N VAL A 133 -11.22 15.07 -17.97
CA VAL A 133 -10.12 14.60 -18.83
C VAL A 133 -9.77 13.14 -18.58
N ALA A 134 -9.49 12.74 -17.34
CA ALA A 134 -9.32 11.33 -16.98
C ALA A 134 -9.53 11.10 -15.47
N GLY A 135 -9.88 9.87 -15.09
CA GLY A 135 -9.89 9.47 -13.67
C GLY A 135 -8.49 9.59 -13.06
N ILE A 136 -7.53 8.86 -13.62
CA ILE A 136 -6.12 8.82 -13.21
C ILE A 136 -5.24 9.13 -14.41
N LEU A 137 -4.33 10.09 -14.27
CA LEU A 137 -3.21 10.29 -15.17
C LEU A 137 -1.92 9.80 -14.49
N ASN A 138 -1.27 8.81 -15.09
CA ASN A 138 0.05 8.35 -14.66
C ASN A 138 1.09 8.65 -15.72
N ASP A 139 2.08 9.46 -15.36
CA ASP A 139 3.18 9.88 -16.22
C ASP A 139 4.52 9.44 -15.60
N GLY A 140 4.70 8.11 -15.52
CA GLY A 140 5.98 7.46 -15.21
C GLY A 140 6.00 6.53 -14.00
N ASN A 141 5.04 6.64 -13.08
CA ASN A 141 5.13 5.92 -11.81
C ASN A 141 4.64 4.47 -11.92
N THR A 142 4.93 3.64 -10.91
CA THR A 142 4.36 2.28 -10.77
C THR A 142 3.26 2.30 -9.71
N LEU A 143 2.00 2.12 -10.14
CA LEU A 143 0.84 2.19 -9.24
C LEU A 143 0.25 0.80 -9.01
N ALA A 144 0.00 0.45 -7.75
CA ALA A 144 -0.78 -0.72 -7.37
C ALA A 144 -2.20 -0.30 -6.97
N ILE A 145 -3.22 -0.83 -7.63
CA ILE A 145 -4.60 -0.38 -7.53
C ILE A 145 -5.53 -1.58 -7.36
N ARG A 146 -6.39 -1.54 -6.34
CA ARG A 146 -7.48 -2.51 -6.17
C ARG A 146 -8.82 -1.82 -5.93
N LYS A 147 -9.91 -2.41 -6.42
CA LYS A 147 -11.29 -1.88 -6.21
C LYS A 147 -11.45 -0.43 -6.68
N LEU A 148 -10.91 -0.12 -7.86
CA LEU A 148 -11.14 1.19 -8.49
C LEU A 148 -12.54 1.24 -9.10
N GLN A 149 -13.33 2.20 -8.66
CA GLN A 149 -14.65 2.52 -9.20
C GLN A 149 -14.57 3.84 -9.96
N SER A 150 -15.11 3.86 -11.17
CA SER A 150 -15.16 5.08 -11.97
C SER A 150 -16.53 5.26 -12.60
N LYS A 151 -17.09 6.46 -12.51
CA LYS A 151 -18.30 6.88 -13.22
C LYS A 151 -18.00 8.18 -13.98
N ASN A 152 -17.51 8.02 -15.20
CA ASN A 152 -16.94 9.10 -16.01
C ASN A 152 -17.26 8.89 -17.49
N SER A 153 -17.38 9.97 -18.27
CA SER A 153 -17.46 9.88 -19.73
C SER A 153 -16.08 9.83 -20.41
N VAL A 154 -15.02 10.02 -19.63
CA VAL A 154 -13.62 10.06 -20.06
C VAL A 154 -12.88 8.77 -19.66
N PRO A 155 -11.67 8.51 -20.17
CA PRO A 155 -10.86 7.38 -19.73
C PRO A 155 -10.70 7.34 -18.21
N VAL A 156 -10.73 6.14 -17.65
CA VAL A 156 -10.53 5.92 -16.22
C VAL A 156 -9.06 6.04 -15.87
N ILE A 157 -8.19 5.45 -16.67
CA ILE A 157 -6.73 5.49 -16.48
C ILE A 157 -6.09 5.88 -17.81
N GLN A 158 -5.23 6.90 -17.78
CA GLN A 158 -4.27 7.22 -18.83
C GLN A 158 -2.87 6.98 -18.29
N ASN A 159 -2.25 5.87 -18.71
CA ASN A 159 -0.85 5.59 -18.43
C ASN A 159 0.00 6.07 -19.61
N GLN A 160 0.55 7.27 -19.49
CA GLN A 160 1.09 8.03 -20.60
C GLN A 160 2.56 7.70 -20.91
N ALA A 161 3.40 7.59 -19.88
CA ALA A 161 4.84 7.40 -20.05
C ALA A 161 5.17 5.93 -20.37
N PRO A 162 6.11 5.65 -21.30
CA PRO A 162 6.54 4.28 -21.61
C PRO A 162 7.08 3.50 -20.40
N ALA A 163 7.66 4.19 -19.42
CA ALA A 163 8.19 3.58 -18.19
C ALA A 163 7.14 3.43 -17.07
N GLY A 164 5.95 4.03 -17.23
CA GLY A 164 4.86 3.95 -16.26
C GLY A 164 4.25 2.55 -16.22
N MET A 165 3.91 2.08 -15.03
CA MET A 165 3.36 0.75 -14.82
C MET A 165 2.08 0.83 -13.99
N ILE A 166 1.00 0.23 -14.50
CA ILE A 166 -0.27 0.14 -13.78
C ILE A 166 -0.54 -1.33 -13.45
N ILE A 167 -0.78 -1.59 -12.18
CA ILE A 167 -1.26 -2.87 -11.68
C ILE A 167 -2.66 -2.59 -11.14
N VAL A 168 -3.70 -3.04 -11.83
CA VAL A 168 -5.10 -2.76 -11.47
C VAL A 168 -5.92 -4.03 -11.39
N ILE A 169 -6.53 -4.26 -10.23
CA ILE A 169 -7.39 -5.43 -10.01
C ILE A 169 -8.76 -5.05 -9.44
N ASP A 170 -9.76 -5.87 -9.72
CA ASP A 170 -11.14 -5.75 -9.20
C ASP A 170 -11.78 -4.38 -9.54
N GLY A 171 -11.62 -3.91 -10.79
CA GLY A 171 -12.08 -2.60 -11.25
C GLY A 171 -13.49 -2.61 -11.84
N ASN A 172 -14.26 -1.55 -11.60
CA ASN A 172 -15.60 -1.35 -12.17
C ASN A 172 -15.76 0.05 -12.77
N PHE A 173 -15.86 0.13 -14.10
CA PHE A 173 -15.79 1.37 -14.86
C PHE A 173 -17.08 1.62 -15.65
N GLN A 174 -17.75 2.75 -15.40
CA GLN A 174 -19.08 3.04 -15.93
C GLN A 174 -19.18 4.45 -16.52
N GLY A 175 -20.25 4.69 -17.28
CA GLY A 175 -20.51 5.95 -17.97
C GLY A 175 -19.93 5.90 -19.38
N GLY A 176 -18.61 5.92 -19.47
CA GLY A 176 -17.80 5.84 -20.67
C GLY A 176 -18.19 6.78 -21.81
N ALA A 177 -17.46 6.65 -22.92
CA ALA A 177 -17.88 7.16 -24.20
C ALA A 177 -17.65 6.08 -25.27
N ALA A 178 -18.57 5.99 -26.23
CA ALA A 178 -18.54 4.95 -27.27
C ALA A 178 -17.28 4.98 -28.17
N LYS A 179 -16.48 6.05 -28.09
CA LYS A 179 -15.22 6.21 -28.83
C LYS A 179 -13.96 6.01 -27.97
N ALA A 180 -14.10 5.96 -26.64
CA ALA A 180 -12.98 5.88 -25.71
C ALA A 180 -12.87 4.48 -25.10
N SER A 181 -11.64 4.08 -24.76
CA SER A 181 -11.39 2.90 -23.94
C SER A 181 -11.31 3.30 -22.47
N ALA A 182 -11.63 2.37 -21.56
CA ALA A 182 -11.59 2.68 -20.14
C ALA A 182 -10.16 2.87 -19.61
N ILE A 183 -9.21 2.07 -20.10
CA ILE A 183 -7.78 2.19 -19.83
C ILE A 183 -7.05 2.49 -21.15
N GLU A 184 -6.33 3.60 -21.19
CA GLU A 184 -5.39 3.96 -22.26
C GLU A 184 -3.97 3.77 -21.72
N ASN A 185 -3.20 2.84 -22.32
CA ASN A 185 -1.92 2.41 -21.78
C ASN A 185 -0.78 2.45 -22.80
N ASN A 186 0.20 3.33 -22.60
CA ASN A 186 1.44 3.39 -23.38
C ASN A 186 2.64 2.71 -22.70
N GLY A 187 2.56 2.43 -21.40
CA GLY A 187 3.59 1.73 -20.62
C GLY A 187 3.21 0.27 -20.32
N TYR A 188 3.53 -0.19 -19.12
CA TYR A 188 3.22 -1.54 -18.65
C TYR A 188 1.84 -1.60 -17.98
N LEU A 189 1.09 -2.67 -18.21
CA LEU A 189 -0.21 -2.91 -17.61
C LEU A 189 -0.37 -4.37 -17.20
N TYR A 190 -0.68 -4.56 -15.93
CA TYR A 190 -1.30 -5.78 -15.42
C TYR A 190 -2.73 -5.45 -14.99
N ALA A 191 -3.71 -6.14 -15.56
CA ALA A 191 -5.13 -5.93 -15.25
C ALA A 191 -5.83 -7.26 -14.94
N ARG A 192 -6.60 -7.33 -13.84
CA ARG A 192 -7.37 -8.54 -13.46
C ARG A 192 -8.75 -8.18 -12.95
N ASN A 193 -9.78 -8.93 -13.33
CA ASN A 193 -11.18 -8.70 -12.92
C ASN A 193 -11.66 -7.26 -13.19
N ILE A 194 -11.54 -6.79 -14.44
CA ILE A 194 -12.02 -5.46 -14.85
C ILE A 194 -13.36 -5.60 -15.56
N ASN A 195 -14.35 -4.83 -15.13
CA ASN A 195 -15.65 -4.73 -15.79
C ASN A 195 -15.87 -3.29 -16.27
N THR A 196 -16.29 -3.12 -17.52
CA THR A 196 -16.57 -1.80 -18.09
C THR A 196 -17.94 -1.73 -18.76
N SER A 197 -18.56 -0.56 -18.72
CA SER A 197 -19.83 -0.25 -19.40
C SER A 197 -19.81 1.18 -19.95
N GLY A 198 -20.36 1.37 -21.15
CA GLY A 198 -20.38 2.65 -21.85
C GLY A 198 -19.10 3.00 -22.62
N TYR A 199 -18.03 2.21 -22.47
CA TYR A 199 -16.76 2.36 -23.20
C TYR A 199 -16.73 1.50 -24.47
N LYS A 200 -15.91 1.91 -25.46
CA LYS A 200 -15.65 1.13 -26.68
C LYS A 200 -14.97 -0.21 -26.36
N SER A 201 -14.01 -0.20 -25.44
CA SER A 201 -13.33 -1.39 -24.93
C SER A 201 -12.83 -1.14 -23.51
N ALA A 202 -12.44 -2.21 -22.81
CA ALA A 202 -11.79 -2.09 -21.51
C ALA A 202 -10.37 -1.49 -21.64
N ILE A 203 -9.58 -1.97 -22.60
CA ILE A 203 -8.16 -1.61 -22.73
C ILE A 203 -7.86 -1.16 -24.17
N HIS A 204 -7.09 -0.08 -24.28
CA HIS A 204 -6.34 0.32 -25.47
C HIS A 204 -4.85 0.38 -25.07
N HIS A 205 -4.06 -0.55 -25.60
CA HIS A 205 -2.63 -0.64 -25.32
C HIS A 205 -1.84 -0.20 -26.55
N LYS A 206 -1.12 0.93 -26.42
CA LYS A 206 -0.40 1.59 -27.52
C LYS A 206 -1.35 1.80 -28.70
N GLU A 207 -1.09 1.18 -29.85
CA GLU A 207 -1.92 1.28 -31.06
C GLU A 207 -3.02 0.19 -31.13
N THR A 208 -3.10 -0.72 -30.15
CA THR A 208 -3.96 -1.91 -30.19
C THR A 208 -5.12 -1.81 -29.21
N ILE A 209 -6.34 -1.87 -29.74
CA ILE A 209 -7.56 -2.01 -28.93
C ILE A 209 -7.73 -3.48 -28.57
N VAL A 210 -7.73 -3.79 -27.27
CA VAL A 210 -8.03 -5.15 -26.78
C VAL A 210 -9.53 -5.37 -26.87
N SER A 211 -9.95 -6.43 -27.56
CA SER A 211 -11.36 -6.75 -27.77
C SER A 211 -12.09 -7.03 -26.45
N GLY A 212 -13.30 -6.47 -26.31
CA GLY A 212 -14.19 -6.71 -25.18
C GLY A 212 -14.24 -5.58 -24.15
N THR A 213 -15.27 -5.64 -23.31
CA THR A 213 -15.55 -4.68 -22.23
C THR A 213 -15.34 -5.27 -20.83
N SER A 214 -14.88 -6.52 -20.76
CA SER A 214 -14.49 -7.19 -19.52
C SER A 214 -13.13 -7.84 -19.68
N VAL A 215 -12.32 -7.84 -18.63
CA VAL A 215 -10.99 -8.44 -18.60
C VAL A 215 -10.91 -9.37 -17.41
N SER A 216 -10.76 -10.68 -17.66
CA SER A 216 -10.46 -11.64 -16.59
C SER A 216 -9.04 -11.43 -16.08
N GLU A 217 -8.05 -11.48 -16.98
CA GLU A 217 -6.65 -11.17 -16.71
C GLU A 217 -5.97 -10.74 -18.02
N TYR A 218 -5.15 -9.70 -17.97
CA TYR A 218 -4.39 -9.15 -19.09
C TYR A 218 -3.01 -8.69 -18.62
N VAL A 219 -2.00 -9.00 -19.43
CA VAL A 219 -0.61 -8.57 -19.25
C VAL A 219 -0.17 -7.91 -20.55
N SER A 220 0.34 -6.69 -20.49
CA SER A 220 0.71 -5.92 -21.69
C SER A 220 1.92 -6.49 -22.44
N ASP A 221 2.76 -7.25 -21.74
CA ASP A 221 4.08 -7.67 -22.19
C ASP A 221 4.34 -9.14 -21.85
N LYS A 222 5.56 -9.61 -22.14
CA LYS A 222 5.99 -10.99 -21.91
C LYS A 222 5.72 -11.44 -20.47
N ILE A 223 5.09 -12.60 -20.34
CA ILE A 223 4.99 -13.35 -19.08
C ILE A 223 6.25 -14.22 -18.95
N TYR A 224 6.86 -14.22 -17.77
CA TYR A 224 8.10 -14.94 -17.46
C TYR A 224 7.83 -16.15 -16.58
N ASN A 225 8.53 -17.25 -16.83
CA ASN A 225 8.50 -18.48 -16.03
C ASN A 225 9.83 -19.22 -16.20
N LEU A 226 10.29 -19.94 -15.18
CA LEU A 226 11.52 -20.76 -15.26
C LEU A 226 11.24 -22.24 -15.51
N PHE A 227 10.06 -22.70 -15.11
CA PHE A 227 9.55 -24.05 -15.34
C PHE A 227 8.15 -23.96 -15.94
N ASP A 228 7.64 -25.07 -16.45
CA ASP A 228 6.24 -25.16 -16.88
C ASP A 228 5.33 -24.69 -15.74
N SER A 229 4.50 -23.70 -16.04
CA SER A 229 3.64 -23.02 -15.09
C SER A 229 2.44 -22.45 -15.83
N PRO A 230 1.26 -22.34 -15.19
CA PRO A 230 0.15 -21.65 -15.82
C PRO A 230 0.51 -20.18 -16.08
N MET A 231 0.22 -19.69 -17.28
CA MET A 231 0.57 -18.34 -17.74
C MET A 231 -0.40 -17.27 -17.22
N ARG A 232 -0.71 -17.34 -15.93
CA ARG A 232 -1.62 -16.46 -15.19
C ARG A 232 -1.15 -16.31 -13.75
N SER A 233 -1.49 -15.23 -13.09
CA SER A 233 -1.19 -15.03 -11.66
C SER A 233 -1.71 -16.16 -10.76
N LEU A 234 -1.18 -16.27 -9.54
CA LEU A 234 -1.68 -17.22 -8.55
C LEU A 234 -3.15 -16.98 -8.20
N ASN A 235 -3.59 -15.72 -8.27
CA ASN A 235 -4.95 -15.30 -7.95
C ASN A 235 -5.36 -15.81 -6.56
N LEU A 236 -4.52 -15.54 -5.56
CA LEU A 236 -4.79 -15.93 -4.19
C LEU A 236 -6.06 -15.23 -3.69
N PRO A 237 -6.88 -15.88 -2.85
CA PRO A 237 -8.04 -15.22 -2.24
C PRO A 237 -7.64 -13.97 -1.48
N ILE A 238 -8.34 -12.87 -1.76
CA ILE A 238 -8.11 -11.58 -1.11
C ILE A 238 -9.18 -11.39 -0.04
N GLU A 239 -8.76 -11.30 1.22
CA GLU A 239 -9.66 -11.03 2.34
C GLU A 239 -9.61 -9.55 2.71
N GLU A 240 -10.78 -8.98 3.01
CA GLU A 240 -10.87 -7.59 3.46
C GLU A 240 -10.36 -7.44 4.88
N THR A 241 -9.66 -6.34 5.13
CA THR A 241 -9.13 -6.05 6.47
C THR A 241 -10.28 -5.85 7.46
N PRO A 242 -10.32 -6.62 8.55
CA PRO A 242 -11.34 -6.44 9.57
C PRO A 242 -11.29 -5.04 10.19
N VAL A 243 -12.45 -4.43 10.36
CA VAL A 243 -12.58 -3.10 11.00
C VAL A 243 -13.25 -3.23 12.36
N PHE A 244 -12.84 -2.37 13.29
CA PHE A 244 -13.48 -2.23 14.59
C PHE A 244 -13.27 -0.81 15.14
N GLU A 245 -14.36 -0.20 15.57
CA GLU A 245 -14.38 1.06 16.30
C GLU A 245 -15.40 0.92 17.43
N ASP A 246 -15.03 1.35 18.63
CA ASP A 246 -15.97 1.48 19.74
C ASP A 246 -16.40 2.94 19.88
N LYS A 247 -17.65 3.26 19.55
CA LYS A 247 -18.15 4.64 19.64
C LYS A 247 -18.51 5.06 21.06
N ASN A 248 -18.53 4.12 22.01
CA ASN A 248 -18.79 4.44 23.41
C ASN A 248 -17.47 4.67 24.14
N LEU A 249 -17.18 5.93 24.47
CA LEU A 249 -15.95 6.30 25.19
C LEU A 249 -15.83 5.65 26.57
N ALA A 250 -16.92 5.18 27.18
CA ALA A 250 -16.84 4.40 28.41
C ALA A 250 -16.13 3.04 28.22
N ASN A 251 -15.97 2.58 26.98
CA ASN A 251 -15.22 1.37 26.64
C ASN A 251 -13.74 1.65 26.27
N TRP A 252 -13.29 2.88 26.44
CA TRP A 252 -11.91 3.30 26.18
C TRP A 252 -11.12 3.41 27.49
N MET A 253 -9.85 3.05 27.43
CA MET A 253 -8.90 3.25 28.52
C MET A 253 -7.64 3.92 27.98
N ALA A 254 -7.23 5.02 28.60
CA ALA A 254 -5.96 5.67 28.32
C ALA A 254 -4.83 4.91 29.00
N PHE A 255 -3.71 4.74 28.30
CA PHE A 255 -2.44 4.49 28.97
C PHE A 255 -1.81 5.82 29.41
N SER A 256 -1.82 6.05 30.72
CA SER A 256 -1.36 7.29 31.36
C SER A 256 -0.24 6.97 32.36
N PRO A 257 1.01 6.87 31.90
CA PRO A 257 2.13 6.55 32.77
C PRO A 257 2.29 7.62 33.85
N GLN A 258 2.61 7.19 35.08
CA GLN A 258 2.69 8.10 36.23
C GLN A 258 4.00 8.90 36.27
N TRP A 259 5.05 8.40 35.62
CA TRP A 259 6.36 9.04 35.52
C TRP A 259 7.09 8.56 34.25
N TYR A 260 8.15 9.28 33.86
CA TYR A 260 8.89 9.00 32.62
C TYR A 260 9.58 7.63 32.65
N GLY A 261 9.19 6.72 31.75
CA GLY A 261 9.75 5.35 31.69
C GLY A 261 8.87 4.29 32.36
N GLU A 262 7.79 4.69 33.03
CA GLU A 262 6.82 3.79 33.64
C GLU A 262 6.00 3.08 32.56
N THR A 263 5.88 1.77 32.66
CA THR A 263 5.11 0.95 31.70
C THR A 263 4.23 -0.10 32.35
N ASP A 264 4.27 -0.26 33.67
CA ASP A 264 3.60 -1.30 34.43
C ASP A 264 2.08 -1.10 34.41
N SER A 265 1.64 0.16 34.49
CA SER A 265 0.23 0.56 34.39
C SER A 265 -0.41 0.22 33.04
N LEU A 266 0.39 -0.08 32.01
CA LEU A 266 -0.14 -0.57 30.72
C LEU A 266 -0.80 -1.93 30.86
N GLN A 267 -0.27 -2.83 31.69
CA GLN A 267 -0.91 -4.13 31.91
C GLN A 267 -2.26 -3.98 32.62
N ASP A 268 -2.35 -3.03 33.56
CA ASP A 268 -3.62 -2.70 34.24
C ASP A 268 -4.64 -2.10 33.26
N ALA A 269 -4.20 -1.21 32.38
CA ALA A 269 -5.05 -0.67 31.32
C ALA A 269 -5.58 -1.78 30.41
N LEU A 270 -4.74 -2.72 29.97
CA LEU A 270 -5.15 -3.88 29.17
C LEU A 270 -6.14 -4.79 29.93
N ASN A 271 -5.95 -4.96 31.25
CA ASN A 271 -6.79 -5.81 32.10
C ASN A 271 -8.10 -5.15 32.54
N SER A 272 -8.33 -3.87 32.22
CA SER A 272 -9.50 -3.10 32.64
C SER A 272 -10.86 -3.60 32.11
N GLY A 273 -10.86 -4.61 31.22
CA GLY A 273 -12.05 -5.11 30.53
C GLY A 273 -12.55 -4.21 29.39
N LYS A 274 -11.84 -3.10 29.13
CA LYS A 274 -12.16 -2.15 28.06
C LYS A 274 -11.79 -2.72 26.68
N SER A 275 -12.54 -2.29 25.67
CA SER A 275 -12.38 -2.80 24.30
C SER A 275 -11.27 -2.06 23.54
N THR A 276 -11.00 -0.81 23.93
CA THR A 276 -10.05 0.07 23.26
C THR A 276 -9.04 0.62 24.26
N ILE A 277 -7.76 0.33 24.05
CA ILE A 277 -6.66 0.97 24.76
C ILE A 277 -6.07 2.04 23.85
N TYR A 278 -5.81 3.23 24.38
CA TYR A 278 -5.20 4.29 23.57
C TYR A 278 -4.04 4.95 24.29
N PHE A 279 -3.06 5.37 23.49
CA PHE A 279 -1.93 6.17 23.92
C PHE A 279 -2.24 7.61 23.48
N PRO A 280 -2.57 8.53 24.40
CA PRO A 280 -2.58 9.95 24.09
C PRO A 280 -1.33 10.34 23.29
N PHE A 281 -1.47 11.20 22.28
CA PHE A 281 -0.35 11.59 21.44
C PHE A 281 0.86 12.02 22.28
N GLY A 282 1.99 11.36 22.10
CA GLY A 282 3.20 11.68 22.82
C GLY A 282 4.39 10.80 22.50
N THR A 283 5.47 11.09 23.20
CA THR A 283 6.68 10.26 23.22
C THR A 283 6.69 9.47 24.51
N TYR A 284 6.63 8.15 24.38
CA TYR A 284 6.72 7.21 25.49
C TYR A 284 8.13 6.62 25.55
N PHE A 285 8.54 6.17 26.73
CA PHE A 285 9.82 5.52 26.94
C PHE A 285 9.62 4.24 27.72
N SER A 286 10.31 3.18 27.31
CA SER A 286 10.43 1.94 28.07
C SER A 286 11.92 1.66 28.28
N HIS A 287 12.36 1.49 29.53
CA HIS A 287 13.78 1.21 29.82
C HIS A 287 14.24 -0.10 29.16
N ASP A 288 13.46 -1.16 29.39
CA ASP A 288 13.68 -2.48 28.82
C ASP A 288 12.59 -2.83 27.81
N LYS A 289 12.86 -3.81 26.95
CA LYS A 289 11.83 -4.39 26.09
C LYS A 289 10.87 -5.20 26.94
N LYS A 290 9.68 -4.66 27.20
CA LYS A 290 8.71 -5.26 28.13
C LYS A 290 7.50 -5.88 27.42
N VAL A 291 7.10 -7.07 27.88
CA VAL A 291 5.99 -7.84 27.31
C VAL A 291 4.71 -7.63 28.09
N PHE A 292 3.64 -7.30 27.38
CA PHE A 292 2.30 -7.09 27.88
C PHE A 292 1.33 -8.06 27.22
N LYS A 293 0.55 -8.77 28.03
CA LYS A 293 -0.42 -9.75 27.54
C LYS A 293 -1.69 -9.02 27.14
N VAL A 294 -2.16 -9.24 25.91
CA VAL A 294 -3.39 -8.62 25.39
C VAL A 294 -4.59 -9.54 25.63
N PRO A 295 -5.54 -9.16 26.50
CA PRO A 295 -6.73 -9.98 26.75
C PRO A 295 -7.68 -9.99 25.54
N ALA A 296 -8.55 -11.01 25.47
CA ALA A 296 -9.58 -11.13 24.43
C ALA A 296 -10.60 -9.97 24.44
N SER A 297 -10.78 -9.28 25.58
CA SER A 297 -11.65 -8.11 25.70
C SER A 297 -11.15 -6.91 24.89
N VAL A 298 -9.83 -6.74 24.80
CA VAL A 298 -9.21 -5.65 24.03
C VAL A 298 -9.26 -5.99 22.56
N ARG A 299 -9.90 -5.14 21.77
CA ARG A 299 -10.08 -5.27 20.31
C ARG A 299 -9.33 -4.21 19.52
N ARG A 300 -8.95 -3.09 20.15
CA ARG A 300 -8.17 -2.02 19.52
C ARG A 300 -7.11 -1.47 20.47
N ILE A 301 -5.90 -1.24 19.95
CA ILE A 301 -4.83 -0.49 20.59
C ILE A 301 -4.39 0.60 19.62
N VAL A 302 -4.65 1.87 19.94
CA VAL A 302 -4.35 3.00 19.04
C VAL A 302 -3.30 3.94 19.64
N GLY A 303 -2.29 4.27 18.84
CA GLY A 303 -1.17 5.10 19.23
C GLY A 303 -1.37 6.60 19.03
N PHE A 304 -2.35 7.04 18.22
CA PHE A 304 -2.53 8.44 17.83
C PHE A 304 -1.23 9.13 17.35
N SER A 305 -0.44 8.44 16.53
CA SER A 305 0.89 8.87 16.05
C SER A 305 1.98 8.93 17.13
N SER A 306 1.77 8.34 18.31
CA SER A 306 2.79 8.25 19.36
C SER A 306 3.97 7.39 18.95
N ILE A 307 5.12 7.65 19.57
CA ILE A 307 6.34 6.84 19.44
C ILE A 307 6.73 6.25 20.79
N VAL A 308 7.39 5.09 20.75
CA VAL A 308 7.98 4.46 21.94
C VAL A 308 9.48 4.38 21.75
N ASN A 309 10.24 5.05 22.62
CA ASN A 309 11.70 5.04 22.65
C ASN A 309 12.23 4.02 23.69
N GLY A 310 13.54 3.74 23.63
CA GLY A 310 14.21 2.82 24.56
C GLY A 310 14.07 1.35 24.12
N GLY A 311 13.82 0.46 25.06
CA GLY A 311 13.65 -0.97 24.79
C GLY A 311 12.34 -1.35 24.06
N GLY A 312 11.36 -0.46 24.05
CA GLY A 312 10.08 -0.65 23.36
C GLY A 312 9.04 -1.48 24.13
N ILE A 313 7.83 -1.56 23.57
CA ILE A 313 6.68 -2.27 24.12
C ILE A 313 6.36 -3.49 23.25
N VAL A 314 6.12 -4.64 23.86
CA VAL A 314 5.70 -5.87 23.17
C VAL A 314 4.27 -6.22 23.55
N PHE A 315 3.36 -6.22 22.58
CA PHE A 315 2.01 -6.75 22.77
C PHE A 315 1.98 -8.23 22.38
N ARG A 316 1.79 -9.11 23.39
CA ARG A 316 1.67 -10.55 23.19
C ARG A 316 0.20 -10.96 23.10
N VAL A 317 -0.20 -11.45 21.93
CA VAL A 317 -1.55 -11.91 21.59
C VAL A 317 -1.62 -13.42 21.77
N GLU A 318 -1.71 -13.87 23.03
CA GLU A 318 -1.73 -15.30 23.40
C GLU A 318 -3.13 -15.86 23.69
N GLN A 319 -4.14 -14.99 23.88
CA GLN A 319 -5.52 -15.42 24.10
C GLN A 319 -6.29 -15.60 22.78
N ASN A 320 -6.94 -16.75 22.64
CA ASN A 320 -7.85 -17.01 21.53
C ASN A 320 -9.06 -16.07 21.58
N SER A 321 -9.51 -15.61 20.41
CA SER A 321 -10.75 -14.85 20.26
C SER A 321 -11.21 -14.92 18.81
N ASP A 322 -12.52 -14.96 18.59
CA ASP A 322 -13.15 -14.80 17.27
C ASP A 322 -13.20 -13.33 16.82
N LYS A 323 -12.97 -12.39 17.75
CA LYS A 323 -12.91 -10.95 17.48
C LYS A 323 -11.47 -10.55 17.14
N PRO A 324 -11.25 -9.82 16.03
CA PRO A 324 -9.91 -9.35 15.66
C PRO A 324 -9.34 -8.39 16.71
N LEU A 325 -8.01 -8.29 16.75
CA LEU A 325 -7.27 -7.23 17.43
C LEU A 325 -6.66 -6.28 16.40
N ILE A 326 -6.95 -5.00 16.49
CA ILE A 326 -6.37 -3.94 15.66
C ILE A 326 -5.34 -3.17 16.48
N ILE A 327 -4.10 -3.06 15.98
CA ILE A 327 -3.03 -2.25 16.57
C ILE A 327 -2.59 -1.24 15.53
N GLU A 328 -2.70 0.05 15.83
CA GLU A 328 -2.52 1.08 14.79
C GLU A 328 -1.91 2.39 15.28
N GLN A 329 -1.39 3.18 14.34
CA GLN A 329 -0.95 4.56 14.54
C GLN A 329 0.19 4.72 15.56
N PHE A 330 1.13 3.78 15.59
CA PHE A 330 2.39 3.97 16.29
C PHE A 330 3.49 4.32 15.30
N GLY A 331 4.23 5.39 15.56
CA GLY A 331 5.33 5.79 14.68
C GLY A 331 6.43 4.73 14.63
N TYR A 332 6.82 4.18 15.78
CA TYR A 332 7.75 3.05 15.96
C TYR A 332 7.81 2.62 17.44
N GLY A 333 8.55 1.54 17.72
CA GLY A 333 8.87 1.08 19.08
C GLY A 333 7.89 0.07 19.68
N VAL A 334 6.99 -0.45 18.85
CA VAL A 334 6.02 -1.48 19.23
C VAL A 334 6.30 -2.79 18.48
N THR A 335 6.39 -3.88 19.23
CA THR A 335 6.48 -5.25 18.72
C THR A 335 5.16 -5.98 18.94
N ILE A 336 4.74 -6.78 17.97
CA ILE A 336 3.59 -7.68 18.08
C ILE A 336 4.09 -9.11 18.12
N GLU A 337 3.79 -9.83 19.20
CA GLU A 337 3.97 -11.28 19.30
C GLU A 337 2.63 -11.97 19.10
N HIS A 338 2.43 -12.55 17.92
CA HIS A 338 1.20 -13.22 17.52
C HIS A 338 1.29 -14.70 17.90
N ALA A 339 0.61 -15.09 18.98
CA ALA A 339 0.76 -16.41 19.61
C ALA A 339 -0.57 -17.14 19.85
N SER A 340 -1.55 -16.90 18.99
CA SER A 340 -2.89 -17.47 19.06
C SER A 340 -3.54 -17.47 17.68
N PRO A 341 -4.64 -18.22 17.44
CA PRO A 341 -5.38 -18.21 16.18
C PRO A 341 -6.25 -16.94 16.00
N ARG A 342 -6.19 -16.01 16.96
CA ARG A 342 -6.92 -14.74 16.90
C ARG A 342 -6.44 -13.94 15.69
N THR A 343 -7.37 -13.32 14.94
CA THR A 343 -6.96 -12.44 13.83
C THR A 343 -6.30 -11.18 14.36
N VAL A 344 -5.16 -10.79 13.77
CA VAL A 344 -4.41 -9.57 14.11
C VAL A 344 -4.34 -8.66 12.90
N VAL A 345 -4.58 -7.37 13.12
CA VAL A 345 -4.50 -6.29 12.13
C VAL A 345 -3.50 -5.26 12.65
N ILE A 346 -2.52 -4.89 11.83
CA ILE A 346 -1.49 -3.88 12.14
C ILE A 346 -1.56 -2.78 11.08
N GLN A 347 -1.70 -1.51 11.50
CA GLN A 347 -1.90 -0.41 10.55
C GLN A 347 -1.10 0.86 10.88
N HIS A 348 -0.76 1.63 9.84
CA HIS A 348 -0.33 3.03 9.95
C HIS A 348 0.89 3.24 10.86
N GLY A 349 2.01 2.58 10.57
CA GLY A 349 3.17 2.70 11.44
C GLY A 349 4.37 1.80 11.13
N GLY A 350 5.43 2.00 11.91
CA GLY A 350 6.60 1.14 11.93
C GLY A 350 6.50 0.12 13.06
N TYR A 351 6.62 -1.17 12.76
CA TYR A 351 6.44 -2.23 13.76
C TYR A 351 7.48 -3.32 13.62
N GLU A 352 7.64 -4.09 14.70
CA GLU A 352 8.19 -5.43 14.64
C GLU A 352 7.07 -6.46 14.75
N TYR A 353 7.18 -7.55 14.02
CA TYR A 353 6.23 -8.66 14.07
C TYR A 353 6.95 -9.99 14.28
N LYS A 354 6.39 -10.82 15.15
CA LYS A 354 6.87 -12.18 15.41
C LYS A 354 5.69 -13.12 15.52
N ASP A 355 5.71 -14.15 14.68
CA ASP A 355 4.75 -15.23 14.71
C ASP A 355 5.20 -16.39 15.60
N PHE A 356 4.22 -17.13 16.11
CA PHE A 356 4.39 -18.35 16.90
C PHE A 356 3.52 -19.47 16.30
N PRO A 357 3.69 -20.73 16.73
CA PRO A 357 2.81 -21.81 16.31
C PRO A 357 1.34 -21.45 16.53
N LYS A 358 0.49 -21.71 15.53
CA LYS A 358 -0.96 -21.41 15.53
C LYS A 358 -1.32 -19.92 15.44
N SER A 359 -0.41 -19.06 14.98
CA SER A 359 -0.76 -17.68 14.60
C SER A 359 -1.95 -17.66 13.65
N GLY A 360 -2.91 -16.77 13.91
CA GLY A 360 -4.09 -16.58 13.09
C GLY A 360 -3.81 -15.79 11.82
N LYS A 361 -4.88 -15.28 11.21
CA LYS A 361 -4.80 -14.37 10.06
C LYS A 361 -4.08 -13.08 10.46
N LEU A 362 -3.21 -12.60 9.58
CA LEU A 362 -2.51 -11.32 9.72
C LEU A 362 -2.90 -10.36 8.59
N PHE A 363 -3.27 -9.14 8.96
CA PHE A 363 -3.48 -8.04 8.03
C PHE A 363 -2.49 -6.91 8.33
N LEU A 364 -1.82 -6.41 7.30
CA LEU A 364 -0.88 -5.29 7.38
C LEU A 364 -1.35 -4.18 6.43
N GLU A 365 -1.56 -2.96 6.91
CA GLU A 365 -1.90 -1.82 6.04
C GLU A 365 -1.09 -0.56 6.36
N ASP A 366 -0.39 0.00 5.39
CA ASP A 366 0.43 1.20 5.62
C ASP A 366 1.52 0.96 6.69
N VAL A 367 2.32 -0.10 6.50
CA VAL A 367 3.24 -0.61 7.52
C VAL A 367 4.68 -0.70 7.03
N GLY A 368 5.60 -0.19 7.85
CA GLY A 368 7.02 -0.52 7.79
C GLY A 368 7.36 -1.72 8.69
N VAL A 369 7.66 -2.89 8.11
CA VAL A 369 8.03 -4.09 8.88
C VAL A 369 8.85 -5.10 8.06
N SER A 370 9.93 -5.64 8.64
CA SER A 370 10.53 -6.87 8.11
C SER A 370 9.65 -8.07 8.45
N LEU A 371 9.10 -8.73 7.44
CA LEU A 371 8.12 -9.79 7.65
C LEU A 371 8.80 -11.17 7.73
N ARG A 372 8.46 -11.93 8.76
CA ARG A 372 8.87 -13.32 8.94
C ARG A 372 7.64 -14.17 9.23
N ILE A 373 7.26 -15.00 8.26
CA ILE A 373 6.26 -16.05 8.42
C ILE A 373 7.04 -17.34 8.66
N ASN A 374 7.35 -17.64 9.92
CA ASN A 374 8.04 -18.85 10.32
C ASN A 374 7.10 -20.04 10.47
N TYR A 375 5.83 -19.78 10.76
CA TYR A 375 4.77 -20.77 10.90
C TYR A 375 3.71 -20.56 9.83
N PRO A 376 3.20 -21.61 9.18
CA PRO A 376 2.17 -21.47 8.16
C PRO A 376 0.90 -20.76 8.67
N HIS A 377 0.62 -19.58 8.12
CA HIS A 377 -0.64 -18.85 8.29
C HIS A 377 -0.89 -17.96 7.06
N GLN A 378 -2.01 -17.23 7.07
CA GLN A 378 -2.43 -16.37 5.98
C GLN A 378 -2.11 -14.91 6.30
N VAL A 379 -1.50 -14.21 5.34
CA VAL A 379 -1.08 -12.82 5.47
C VAL A 379 -1.55 -12.02 4.26
N TRP A 380 -2.22 -10.91 4.52
CA TRP A 380 -2.57 -9.91 3.50
C TRP A 380 -1.91 -8.59 3.86
N ALA A 381 -1.14 -8.03 2.93
CA ALA A 381 -0.48 -6.74 3.10
C ALA A 381 -0.92 -5.75 2.03
N ARG A 382 -1.21 -4.51 2.43
CA ARG A 382 -1.57 -3.38 1.57
C ARG A 382 -0.69 -2.20 1.88
N GLN A 383 0.15 -1.79 0.95
CA GLN A 383 1.28 -0.91 1.23
C GLN A 383 2.17 -1.54 2.32
N LEU A 384 3.20 -2.24 1.87
CA LEU A 384 4.22 -2.81 2.73
C LEU A 384 5.57 -2.18 2.35
N ASN A 385 6.18 -1.51 3.31
CA ASN A 385 7.55 -1.02 3.18
C ASN A 385 8.51 -1.89 3.99
N VAL A 386 9.60 -2.33 3.36
CA VAL A 386 10.64 -3.11 4.05
C VAL A 386 12.03 -2.57 3.70
N GLU A 387 12.74 -2.06 4.69
CA GLU A 387 14.07 -1.47 4.50
C GLU A 387 15.12 -2.21 5.32
N THR A 388 16.21 -2.58 4.65
CA THR A 388 17.37 -3.28 5.23
C THR A 388 18.65 -2.53 4.83
N LEU A 389 18.69 -1.25 5.22
CA LEU A 389 19.77 -0.31 4.89
C LEU A 389 21.03 -0.55 5.74
N ASP A 390 20.86 -1.11 6.93
CA ASP A 390 21.92 -1.34 7.92
C ASP A 390 22.75 -2.60 7.65
N ALA A 391 22.14 -3.66 7.10
CA ALA A 391 22.82 -4.90 6.76
C ALA A 391 22.06 -5.69 5.69
N ALA A 392 22.79 -6.48 4.90
CA ALA A 392 22.20 -7.43 3.96
C ALA A 392 21.48 -8.55 4.71
N ARG A 393 20.18 -8.73 4.43
CA ARG A 393 19.36 -9.83 4.94
C ARG A 393 18.10 -9.98 4.09
N THR A 394 17.50 -11.17 4.07
CA THR A 394 16.18 -11.36 3.44
C THR A 394 15.17 -10.38 4.04
N LYS A 395 14.37 -9.72 3.22
CA LYS A 395 13.38 -8.75 3.68
C LYS A 395 12.09 -9.43 4.14
N ILE A 396 11.61 -10.40 3.37
CA ILE A 396 10.40 -11.18 3.66
C ILE A 396 10.69 -12.68 3.59
N GLU A 397 10.40 -13.41 4.67
CA GLU A 397 10.44 -14.88 4.69
C GLU A 397 9.02 -15.45 4.72
N ASN A 398 8.71 -16.38 3.81
CA ASN A 398 7.45 -17.13 3.78
C ASN A 398 7.70 -18.64 3.85
N LYS A 399 7.60 -19.23 5.05
CA LYS A 399 7.82 -20.66 5.29
C LYS A 399 6.49 -21.40 5.38
N GLY A 400 5.96 -21.83 4.24
CA GLY A 400 4.72 -22.61 4.13
C GLY A 400 3.42 -21.80 4.30
N GLY A 401 3.50 -20.47 4.46
CA GLY A 401 2.33 -19.61 4.56
C GLY A 401 1.74 -19.20 3.21
N THR A 402 0.61 -18.50 3.26
CA THR A 402 -0.02 -17.84 2.11
C THR A 402 0.11 -16.34 2.28
N LEU A 403 0.85 -15.69 1.39
CA LEU A 403 1.18 -14.27 1.44
C LEU A 403 0.67 -13.57 0.19
N TRP A 404 -0.22 -12.60 0.37
CA TRP A 404 -0.72 -11.73 -0.68
C TRP A 404 -0.33 -10.28 -0.38
N ILE A 405 0.26 -9.58 -1.35
CA ILE A 405 0.73 -8.20 -1.18
C ILE A 405 0.21 -7.32 -2.32
N LEU A 406 -0.47 -6.22 -1.98
CA LEU A 406 -0.76 -5.09 -2.85
C LEU A 406 0.11 -3.90 -2.44
N GLY A 407 1.00 -3.47 -3.32
CA GLY A 407 1.94 -2.41 -3.01
C GLY A 407 3.07 -2.89 -2.11
N LEU A 408 4.18 -3.29 -2.71
CA LEU A 408 5.43 -3.62 -2.02
C LEU A 408 6.50 -2.64 -2.45
N LYS A 409 7.09 -1.94 -1.47
CA LYS A 409 8.34 -1.22 -1.67
C LYS A 409 9.42 -1.77 -0.75
N THR A 410 10.62 -1.96 -1.29
CA THR A 410 11.75 -2.39 -0.46
C THR A 410 13.01 -1.57 -0.70
N GLU A 411 13.81 -1.36 0.34
CA GLU A 411 15.16 -0.77 0.22
C GLU A 411 16.29 -1.59 0.83
N GLY A 412 17.48 -1.46 0.26
CA GLY A 412 18.70 -2.08 0.77
C GLY A 412 18.99 -3.47 0.21
N LYS A 413 20.00 -4.11 0.77
CA LYS A 413 20.60 -5.37 0.25
C LYS A 413 19.86 -6.63 0.72
N GLY A 414 20.28 -7.78 0.21
CA GLY A 414 19.70 -9.10 0.52
C GLY A 414 18.40 -9.38 -0.22
N SER A 415 18.00 -10.66 -0.28
CA SER A 415 16.80 -11.10 -1.00
C SER A 415 15.54 -10.33 -0.58
N VAL A 416 14.66 -10.03 -1.53
CA VAL A 416 13.36 -9.39 -1.30
C VAL A 416 12.42 -10.38 -0.63
N ILE A 417 12.16 -11.53 -1.25
CA ILE A 417 11.30 -12.57 -0.69
C ILE A 417 11.92 -13.95 -0.86
N ASN A 418 11.90 -14.73 0.20
CA ASN A 418 12.22 -16.15 0.19
C ASN A 418 10.99 -16.98 0.56
N THR A 419 10.46 -17.74 -0.41
CA THR A 419 9.29 -18.61 -0.22
C THR A 419 9.72 -20.08 -0.22
N THR A 420 9.44 -20.78 0.86
CA THR A 420 9.87 -22.18 1.09
C THR A 420 8.74 -23.03 1.68
N LYS A 421 8.99 -24.34 1.81
CA LYS A 421 8.10 -25.31 2.46
C LYS A 421 6.68 -25.34 1.88
N GLY A 422 6.54 -25.21 0.56
CA GLY A 422 5.24 -25.22 -0.11
C GLY A 422 4.44 -23.92 0.05
N GLY A 423 5.06 -22.84 0.51
CA GLY A 423 4.41 -21.54 0.66
C GLY A 423 3.92 -20.98 -0.68
N LYS A 424 2.96 -20.05 -0.60
CA LYS A 424 2.40 -19.35 -1.75
C LYS A 424 2.57 -17.84 -1.55
N THR A 425 3.16 -17.17 -2.54
CA THR A 425 3.38 -15.72 -2.49
C THR A 425 2.89 -15.04 -3.77
N GLU A 426 1.94 -14.12 -3.65
CA GLU A 426 1.50 -13.25 -4.75
C GLU A 426 1.87 -11.81 -4.46
N VAL A 427 2.64 -11.19 -5.36
CA VAL A 427 3.13 -9.81 -5.24
C VAL A 427 2.58 -8.96 -6.38
N LEU A 428 1.74 -7.99 -6.02
CA LEU A 428 1.31 -6.86 -6.84
C LEU A 428 2.12 -5.63 -6.40
N GLY A 429 3.43 -5.70 -6.59
CA GLY A 429 4.42 -4.83 -5.97
C GLY A 429 4.70 -3.56 -6.76
N THR A 430 5.15 -2.50 -6.07
CA THR A 430 5.43 -1.22 -6.72
C THR A 430 6.91 -1.07 -7.02
N LEU A 431 7.81 -1.02 -6.03
CA LEU A 431 9.23 -0.76 -6.25
C LEU A 431 10.19 -1.61 -5.42
N ILE A 432 11.08 -2.32 -6.10
CA ILE A 432 12.28 -2.91 -5.50
C ILE A 432 13.44 -1.93 -5.72
N TYR A 433 13.99 -1.41 -4.62
CA TYR A 433 14.99 -0.35 -4.64
C TYR A 433 16.26 -0.72 -3.87
N PRO A 434 17.21 -1.45 -4.48
CA PRO A 434 18.39 -1.94 -3.76
C PRO A 434 19.25 -0.83 -3.15
N VAL A 435 19.35 0.32 -3.85
CA VAL A 435 19.94 1.65 -3.49
C VAL A 435 21.39 1.68 -2.94
N HIS A 436 21.92 0.57 -2.44
CA HIS A 436 23.28 0.37 -1.94
C HIS A 436 24.13 -0.47 -2.89
N ASP A 437 25.45 -0.38 -2.75
CA ASP A 437 26.39 -1.22 -3.50
C ASP A 437 26.45 -2.64 -2.93
N PHE A 438 26.31 -3.62 -3.83
CA PHE A 438 26.44 -5.04 -3.56
C PHE A 438 27.88 -5.47 -3.82
N THR A 439 28.45 -6.25 -2.90
CA THR A 439 29.66 -7.02 -3.16
C THR A 439 29.40 -8.08 -4.23
N ALA A 440 30.45 -8.61 -4.85
CA ALA A 440 30.33 -9.69 -5.84
C ALA A 440 29.59 -10.91 -5.28
N GLN A 441 29.75 -11.21 -3.98
CA GLN A 441 29.02 -12.30 -3.32
C GLN A 441 27.54 -11.96 -3.13
N GLU A 442 27.22 -10.76 -2.65
CA GLU A 442 25.82 -10.33 -2.44
C GLU A 442 25.04 -10.29 -3.75
N LYS A 443 25.69 -9.97 -4.88
CA LYS A 443 25.05 -9.99 -6.21
C LYS A 443 24.53 -11.37 -6.63
N GLN A 444 25.11 -12.45 -6.08
CA GLN A 444 24.70 -13.83 -6.37
C GLN A 444 23.47 -14.28 -5.56
N GLU A 445 22.99 -13.46 -4.63
CA GLU A 445 21.70 -13.69 -3.98
C GLU A 445 20.57 -13.21 -4.90
N ALA A 446 19.58 -14.07 -5.14
CA ALA A 446 18.42 -13.69 -5.94
C ALA A 446 17.52 -12.70 -5.19
N ALA A 447 16.90 -11.77 -5.93
CA ALA A 447 15.89 -10.88 -5.38
C ALA A 447 14.66 -11.68 -4.89
N PHE A 448 14.16 -12.61 -5.69
CA PHE A 448 13.05 -13.49 -5.32
C PHE A 448 13.45 -14.96 -5.39
N ILE A 449 13.21 -15.70 -4.30
CA ILE A 449 13.55 -17.11 -4.19
C ILE A 449 12.27 -17.91 -3.94
N SER A 450 12.06 -18.97 -4.72
CA SER A 450 11.04 -20.00 -4.47
C SER A 450 11.67 -21.38 -4.48
N ASN A 451 11.60 -22.09 -3.34
CA ASN A 451 12.09 -23.46 -3.22
C ASN A 451 10.93 -24.40 -2.92
N ASN A 452 10.60 -25.26 -3.90
CA ASN A 452 9.46 -26.18 -3.90
C ASN A 452 8.18 -25.50 -3.39
N SER A 453 7.93 -24.30 -3.91
CA SER A 453 6.88 -23.37 -3.48
C SER A 453 6.27 -22.67 -4.69
N SER A 454 5.29 -21.78 -4.46
CA SER A 454 4.52 -21.11 -5.51
C SER A 454 4.67 -19.59 -5.42
N GLN A 455 4.86 -18.93 -6.57
CA GLN A 455 4.85 -17.47 -6.63
C GLN A 455 4.27 -16.90 -7.93
N SER A 456 3.68 -15.70 -7.82
CA SER A 456 3.47 -14.80 -8.95
C SER A 456 3.91 -13.39 -8.58
N LEU A 457 4.73 -12.76 -9.44
CA LEU A 457 5.42 -11.52 -9.12
C LEU A 457 5.20 -10.47 -10.20
N ILE A 458 4.79 -9.29 -9.78
CA ILE A 458 4.62 -8.09 -10.61
C ILE A 458 5.28 -6.95 -9.83
N TYR A 459 6.27 -6.28 -10.40
CA TYR A 459 7.05 -5.25 -9.70
C TYR A 459 7.90 -4.40 -10.65
N SER A 460 8.37 -3.26 -10.16
CA SER A 460 9.40 -2.47 -10.81
C SER A 460 10.73 -2.53 -10.05
N VAL A 461 11.85 -2.33 -10.76
CA VAL A 461 13.18 -2.14 -10.15
C VAL A 461 13.71 -0.76 -10.54
N SER A 462 14.23 -0.03 -9.56
CA SER A 462 15.10 1.12 -9.82
C SER A 462 16.49 0.80 -9.29
N ALA A 463 17.48 0.78 -10.18
CA ALA A 463 18.86 0.49 -9.83
C ALA A 463 19.77 1.49 -10.53
N TYR A 464 20.40 2.37 -9.75
CA TYR A 464 21.19 3.48 -10.26
C TYR A 464 22.69 3.23 -10.01
N GLY A 465 23.27 2.36 -10.83
CA GLY A 465 24.70 2.04 -10.80
C GLY A 465 24.96 0.56 -11.06
N GLU A 466 26.15 0.25 -11.58
CA GLU A 466 26.57 -1.11 -11.95
C GLU A 466 26.53 -2.10 -10.78
N ASN A 467 26.81 -1.62 -9.56
CA ASN A 467 26.83 -2.43 -8.34
C ASN A 467 25.57 -2.31 -7.48
N LYS A 468 24.52 -1.63 -7.96
CA LYS A 468 23.31 -1.35 -7.18
C LYS A 468 22.11 -2.20 -7.60
N ASN A 469 22.37 -3.40 -8.08
CA ASN A 469 21.33 -4.34 -8.49
C ASN A 469 21.74 -5.79 -8.17
N TYR A 470 20.73 -6.65 -8.11
CA TYR A 470 20.90 -8.11 -8.09
C TYR A 470 21.39 -8.58 -9.46
N ASP A 471 22.24 -9.61 -9.54
CA ASP A 471 22.52 -10.27 -10.83
C ASP A 471 21.40 -11.26 -11.19
N ILE A 472 20.72 -11.80 -10.17
CA ILE A 472 19.63 -12.77 -10.30
C ILE A 472 18.33 -12.11 -9.80
N GLN A 473 17.35 -11.96 -10.68
CA GLN A 473 16.03 -11.43 -10.33
C GLN A 473 15.17 -12.49 -9.65
N VAL A 474 15.10 -13.69 -10.23
CA VAL A 474 14.26 -14.77 -9.71
C VAL A 474 15.04 -16.08 -9.74
N GLU A 475 14.99 -16.83 -8.64
CA GLU A 475 15.48 -18.20 -8.54
C GLU A 475 14.33 -19.13 -8.15
N GLU A 476 14.13 -20.19 -8.94
CA GLU A 476 13.22 -21.28 -8.61
C GLU A 476 13.99 -22.59 -8.45
N THR A 477 13.69 -23.33 -7.38
CA THR A 477 14.11 -24.73 -7.21
C THR A 477 12.88 -25.64 -7.18
N ARG A 478 12.82 -26.61 -8.10
CA ARG A 478 11.77 -27.64 -8.16
C ARG A 478 12.39 -29.02 -8.22
N ASN A 479 12.03 -29.90 -7.28
CA ASN A 479 12.54 -31.28 -7.22
C ASN A 479 14.07 -31.37 -7.33
N GLY A 480 14.79 -30.45 -6.67
CA GLY A 480 16.26 -30.39 -6.69
C GLY A 480 16.86 -29.70 -7.92
N VAL A 481 16.08 -29.37 -8.95
CA VAL A 481 16.54 -28.61 -10.12
C VAL A 481 16.37 -27.13 -9.86
N LYS A 482 17.46 -26.37 -9.98
CA LYS A 482 17.51 -24.91 -9.83
C LYS A 482 17.55 -24.24 -11.20
N ARG A 483 16.78 -23.16 -11.37
CA ARG A 483 16.80 -22.27 -12.55
C ARG A 483 16.75 -20.81 -12.09
N GLN A 484 17.26 -19.91 -12.92
CA GLN A 484 17.39 -18.49 -12.59
C GLN A 484 16.97 -17.61 -13.77
N LEU A 485 16.34 -16.47 -13.47
CA LEU A 485 16.16 -15.35 -14.37
C LEU A 485 17.18 -14.27 -13.99
N LEU A 486 18.06 -13.93 -14.93
CA LEU A 486 19.12 -12.96 -14.70
C LEU A 486 18.65 -11.54 -15.01
N SER A 487 19.22 -10.54 -14.33
CA SER A 487 18.90 -9.13 -14.54
C SER A 487 19.17 -8.64 -15.96
N LYS A 488 20.14 -9.24 -16.66
CA LYS A 488 20.42 -8.94 -18.07
C LYS A 488 19.29 -9.32 -19.03
N ASP A 489 18.40 -10.23 -18.60
CA ASP A 489 17.27 -10.74 -19.38
C ASP A 489 15.93 -10.12 -18.91
N PHE A 490 16.00 -9.11 -18.03
CA PHE A 490 14.88 -8.46 -17.35
C PHE A 490 14.79 -6.96 -17.74
N PRO A 491 13.62 -6.46 -18.19
CA PRO A 491 13.51 -5.10 -18.74
C PRO A 491 13.36 -4.00 -17.67
N GLY A 492 13.65 -4.28 -16.39
CA GLY A 492 13.49 -3.31 -15.29
C GLY A 492 12.06 -3.19 -14.73
N ARG A 493 11.07 -3.75 -15.43
CA ARG A 493 9.66 -3.86 -15.01
C ARG A 493 9.20 -5.29 -15.25
N MET A 494 8.65 -5.96 -14.25
CA MET A 494 8.16 -7.33 -14.33
C MET A 494 6.65 -7.29 -14.60
N PRO A 495 6.17 -7.54 -15.83
CA PRO A 495 4.75 -7.48 -16.15
C PRO A 495 3.96 -8.59 -15.46
N LEU A 496 4.55 -9.80 -15.46
CA LEU A 496 4.14 -10.95 -14.67
C LEU A 496 5.23 -12.04 -14.73
N PHE A 497 5.70 -12.49 -13.57
CA PHE A 497 6.41 -13.75 -13.41
C PHE A 497 5.47 -14.78 -12.78
N VAL A 498 5.52 -16.03 -13.25
CA VAL A 498 4.76 -17.16 -12.70
C VAL A 498 5.68 -18.35 -12.41
N GLY A 499 5.58 -18.87 -11.20
CA GLY A 499 6.37 -19.99 -10.71
C GLY A 499 5.55 -20.85 -9.78
N TYR A 500 4.57 -21.59 -10.32
CA TYR A 500 3.76 -22.56 -9.57
C TYR A 500 3.28 -23.72 -10.45
N LYS A 501 2.64 -24.72 -9.82
CA LYS A 501 2.01 -25.87 -10.48
C LYS A 501 0.51 -25.71 -10.52
#